data_AF-A0A9N7R5Q6-F1
#
_entry.id   AF-A0A9N7R5Q6-F1
#
_cell.length_a   1.000
_cell.length_b   1.000
_cell.length_c   1.000
_cell.angle_alpha   90.00
_cell.angle_beta   90.00
_cell.angle_gamma   90.00
#
_symmetry.space_group_name_H-M   'P 1'
#
loop_
_entity.id
_entity.type
_entity.pdbx_description
1 polymer ?
#
loop_
_entity_poly.entity_id
_entity_poly.type
_entity_poly.pdbx_seq_one_letter_code
_entity_poly.pdbx_strand_id
1 'polypeptide(L)'
;MENSGKSHSNGYFALPWFATRVFFVKIGNCVIDNSTPECLTLNHVPLSPDTILEVNGTRCSMDSEGISCILRRDRVDRKSEEATLVSTDSIRGSKCSIKRSLLYPGFSNKNTK
;
A
#
# COMPACT_ATOMS: atom_id res chain seq x y z
N MET A 1 14.96 10.82 52.09
CA MET A 1 14.45 9.62 51.40
C MET A 1 13.99 10.06 50.03
N GLU A 2 14.90 10.06 49.06
CA GLU A 2 14.57 10.23 47.65
C GLU A 2 13.87 8.96 47.16
N ASN A 3 12.71 9.09 46.54
CA ASN A 3 12.05 7.96 45.88
C ASN A 3 11.90 8.30 44.39
N SER A 4 12.88 7.84 43.62
CA SER A 4 12.93 7.92 42.17
C SER A 4 11.97 6.90 41.56
N GLY A 5 10.73 7.28 41.30
CA GLY A 5 9.84 6.55 40.41
C GLY A 5 10.21 6.85 38.97
N LYS A 6 11.25 6.19 38.43
CA LYS A 6 11.62 6.28 37.02
C LYS A 6 10.43 5.84 36.17
N SER A 7 9.85 6.79 35.44
CA SER A 7 8.93 6.50 34.35
C SER A 7 9.62 5.56 33.37
N HIS A 8 9.17 4.30 33.30
CA HIS A 8 9.56 3.39 32.25
C HIS A 8 9.08 4.01 30.93
N SER A 9 9.96 4.75 30.26
CA SER A 9 9.74 5.17 28.88
C SER A 9 9.47 3.90 28.09
N ASN A 10 8.22 3.72 27.65
CA ASN A 10 7.81 2.65 26.76
C ASN A 10 8.87 2.53 25.66
N GLY A 11 9.65 1.46 25.73
CA GLY A 11 10.65 1.09 24.76
C GLY A 11 9.97 0.63 23.48
N TYR A 12 9.25 1.53 22.80
CA TYR A 12 9.27 1.53 21.35
C TYR A 12 10.69 1.94 20.98
N PHE A 13 11.63 1.01 21.12
CA PHE A 13 12.90 1.04 20.38
C PHE A 13 12.54 1.53 18.99
N ALA A 14 13.15 2.63 18.54
CA ALA A 14 12.86 3.27 17.27
C ALA A 14 12.83 2.19 16.18
N LEU A 15 11.63 1.67 15.88
CA LEU A 15 11.48 0.61 14.91
C LEU A 15 11.96 1.23 13.61
N PRO A 16 12.88 0.61 12.87
CA PRO A 16 13.35 1.18 11.61
C PRO A 16 12.14 1.36 10.69
N TRP A 17 11.80 2.62 10.43
CA TRP A 17 10.73 3.00 9.52
C TRP A 17 11.30 3.00 8.11
N PHE A 18 10.76 2.16 7.24
CA PHE A 18 10.89 2.35 5.81
C PHE A 18 9.95 3.48 5.40
N ALA A 19 10.41 4.40 4.57
CA ALA A 19 9.60 5.48 4.03
C ALA A 19 9.83 5.60 2.53
N THR A 20 8.76 5.64 1.74
CA THR A 20 8.80 5.97 0.32
C THR A 20 7.76 7.03 -0.02
N ARG A 21 8.06 7.86 -1.00
CA ARG A 21 7.16 8.90 -1.53
C ARG A 21 6.68 8.59 -2.95
N VAL A 22 7.30 7.60 -3.59
CA VAL A 22 6.94 7.16 -4.93
C VAL A 22 7.15 5.66 -4.99
N PHE A 23 6.14 4.93 -5.43
CA PHE A 23 6.28 3.52 -5.74
C PHE A 23 5.47 3.20 -6.99
N PHE A 24 5.89 2.19 -7.73
CA PHE A 24 5.22 1.75 -8.94
C PHE A 24 4.96 0.25 -8.90
N VAL A 25 3.87 -0.15 -9.53
CA VAL A 25 3.51 -1.55 -9.75
C VAL A 25 3.49 -1.78 -11.24
N LYS A 26 4.26 -2.77 -11.67
CA LYS A 26 4.25 -3.27 -13.04
C LYS A 26 3.36 -4.52 -13.09
N ILE A 27 2.34 -4.46 -13.94
CA ILE A 27 1.41 -5.55 -14.23
C ILE A 27 1.73 -6.04 -15.63
N GLY A 28 1.94 -7.34 -15.79
CA GLY A 28 2.10 -7.97 -17.11
C GLY A 28 0.97 -8.96 -17.39
N ASN A 29 0.90 -9.41 -18.64
CA ASN A 29 -0.14 -10.32 -19.13
C ASN A 29 -1.56 -9.76 -18.89
N CYS A 30 -1.72 -8.45 -19.12
CA CYS A 30 -3.01 -7.78 -18.99
C CYS A 30 -3.51 -7.33 -20.37
N VAL A 31 -4.81 -7.52 -20.63
CA VAL A 31 -5.43 -7.01 -21.86
C VAL A 31 -5.44 -5.49 -21.78
N ILE A 32 -4.65 -4.86 -22.64
CA ILE A 32 -4.54 -3.41 -22.73
C ILE A 32 -5.40 -2.90 -23.87
N ASP A 33 -6.63 -2.53 -23.55
CA ASP A 33 -7.61 -1.98 -24.48
C ASP A 33 -8.20 -0.66 -23.93
N ASN A 34 -9.28 -0.19 -24.56
CA ASN A 34 -9.99 1.01 -24.10
C ASN A 34 -10.75 0.80 -22.78
N SER A 35 -10.86 -0.45 -22.29
CA SER A 35 -11.50 -0.78 -21.03
C SER A 35 -10.52 -0.76 -19.85
N THR A 36 -9.22 -0.84 -20.09
CA THR A 36 -8.23 -0.90 -19.01
C THR A 36 -8.33 0.36 -18.13
N PRO A 37 -8.49 0.24 -16.80
CA PRO A 37 -8.78 1.38 -15.92
C PRO A 37 -7.58 2.31 -15.70
N GLU A 38 -7.82 3.62 -15.74
CA GLU A 38 -6.77 4.65 -15.54
C GLU A 38 -6.16 4.63 -14.14
N CYS A 39 -6.89 4.11 -13.16
CA CYS A 39 -6.46 3.98 -11.77
C CYS A 39 -6.75 2.59 -11.20
N LEU A 40 -5.88 2.13 -10.32
CA LEU A 40 -6.08 0.92 -9.51
C LEU A 40 -5.99 1.24 -8.04
N THR A 41 -6.84 0.58 -7.24
CA THR A 41 -6.79 0.66 -5.79
C THR A 41 -6.00 -0.52 -5.25
N LEU A 42 -4.92 -0.25 -4.54
CA LEU A 42 -4.12 -1.25 -3.85
C LEU A 42 -4.46 -1.25 -2.37
N ASN A 43 -5.03 -2.36 -1.89
CA ASN A 43 -5.38 -2.53 -0.48
C ASN A 43 -4.25 -3.23 0.26
N HIS A 44 -3.83 -2.65 1.37
CA HIS A 44 -2.80 -3.17 2.26
C HIS A 44 -3.41 -3.48 3.62
N VAL A 45 -3.30 -4.75 4.05
CA VAL A 45 -3.74 -5.19 5.37
C VAL A 45 -2.51 -5.70 6.13
N PRO A 46 -2.09 -5.04 7.24
CA PRO A 46 -1.03 -5.55 8.09
C PRO A 46 -1.39 -6.92 8.66
N LEU A 47 -0.54 -7.93 8.43
CA LEU A 47 -0.79 -9.32 8.84
C LEU A 47 -0.06 -9.70 10.14
N SER A 48 0.60 -8.74 10.79
CA SER A 48 1.34 -8.96 12.04
C SER A 48 1.08 -7.82 13.01
N PRO A 49 0.88 -8.10 14.31
CA PRO A 49 0.57 -7.09 15.33
C PRO A 49 1.71 -6.08 15.53
N ASP A 50 2.95 -6.44 15.17
CA ASP A 50 4.12 -5.56 15.25
C ASP A 50 4.39 -4.77 13.96
N THR A 51 3.51 -4.90 12.96
CA THR A 51 3.56 -4.12 11.73
C THR A 51 2.66 -2.91 11.83
N ILE A 52 3.25 -1.73 11.62
CA ILE A 52 2.52 -0.47 11.49
C ILE A 52 2.74 0.02 10.06
N LEU A 53 1.64 0.36 9.37
CA LEU A 53 1.65 0.97 8.06
C LEU A 53 1.03 2.37 8.16
N GLU A 54 1.63 3.35 7.51
CA GLU A 54 1.13 4.72 7.45
C GLU A 54 1.09 5.15 5.98
N VAL A 55 -0.07 5.58 5.50
CA VAL A 55 -0.23 6.12 4.13
C VAL A 55 -0.79 7.53 4.26
N ASN A 56 -0.06 8.50 3.72
CA ASN A 56 -0.43 9.93 3.78
C ASN A 56 -0.72 10.44 5.21
N GLY A 57 -0.04 9.86 6.22
CA GLY A 57 -0.23 10.20 7.63
C GLY A 57 -1.32 9.40 8.35
N THR A 58 -2.15 8.63 7.63
CA THR A 58 -3.15 7.74 8.24
C THR A 58 -2.51 6.42 8.61
N ARG A 59 -2.59 6.04 9.90
CA ARG A 59 -2.02 4.79 10.41
C ARG A 59 -3.01 3.63 10.35
N CYS A 60 -2.47 2.47 10.02
CA CYS A 60 -3.16 1.20 9.87
C CYS A 60 -2.35 0.12 10.62
N SER A 61 -3.03 -0.62 11.47
CA SER A 61 -2.52 -1.77 12.22
C SER A 61 -3.36 -3.01 11.90
N MET A 62 -2.97 -4.17 12.43
CA MET A 62 -3.68 -5.44 12.19
C MET A 62 -5.17 -5.41 12.61
N ASP A 63 -5.55 -4.53 13.54
CA ASP A 63 -6.94 -4.39 14.03
C ASP A 63 -7.79 -3.45 13.16
N SER A 64 -7.22 -2.87 12.10
CA SER A 64 -7.94 -1.98 11.18
C SER A 64 -8.36 -2.71 9.91
N GLU A 65 -9.37 -2.18 9.20
CA GLU A 65 -9.89 -2.75 7.95
C GLU A 65 -8.90 -2.75 6.76
N GLY A 66 -7.65 -2.34 7.01
CA GLY A 66 -6.63 -2.11 6.00
C GLY A 66 -6.55 -0.65 5.56
N ILE A 67 -5.61 -0.36 4.68
CA ILE A 67 -5.41 0.96 4.08
C ILE A 67 -5.22 0.83 2.58
N SER A 68 -5.81 1.74 1.84
CA SER A 68 -5.80 1.71 0.38
C SER A 68 -4.97 2.86 -0.20
N CYS A 69 -4.30 2.58 -1.32
CA CYS A 69 -3.55 3.55 -2.11
C CYS A 69 -4.08 3.54 -3.54
N ILE A 70 -4.11 4.68 -4.21
CA ILE A 70 -4.54 4.78 -5.61
C ILE A 70 -3.29 4.87 -6.49
N LEU A 71 -3.15 3.93 -7.42
CA LEU A 71 -2.10 3.95 -8.44
C LEU A 71 -2.67 4.45 -9.76
N ARG A 72 -2.05 5.47 -10.33
CA ARG A 72 -2.40 6.03 -11.63
C ARG A 72 -1.56 5.38 -12.71
N ARG A 73 -2.17 5.06 -13.85
CA ARG A 73 -1.45 4.56 -15.02
C ARG A 73 -0.42 5.59 -15.50
N ASP A 74 0.84 5.18 -15.51
CA ASP A 74 1.96 5.98 -16.01
C ASP A 74 2.35 5.53 -17.42
N ARG A 75 2.57 4.23 -17.62
CA ARG A 75 2.99 3.67 -18.91
C ARG A 75 2.20 2.43 -19.28
N VAL A 76 2.02 2.25 -20.57
CA VAL A 76 1.32 1.12 -21.17
C VAL A 76 2.16 0.63 -22.34
N ASP A 77 2.62 -0.61 -22.24
CA ASP A 77 3.32 -1.30 -23.30
C ASP A 77 2.41 -2.39 -23.89
N ARG A 78 1.79 -2.06 -25.02
CA ARG A 78 0.94 -2.98 -25.77
C ARG A 78 1.72 -4.11 -26.44
N LYS A 79 3.03 -3.94 -26.70
CA LYS A 79 3.84 -5.01 -27.32
C LYS A 79 4.15 -6.11 -26.31
N SER A 80 4.34 -5.73 -25.04
CA SER A 80 4.64 -6.67 -23.96
C SER A 80 3.42 -7.05 -23.11
N GLU A 81 2.24 -6.48 -23.38
CA GLU A 81 1.03 -6.64 -22.56
C GLU A 81 1.24 -6.21 -21.09
N GLU A 82 1.97 -5.11 -20.90
CA GLU A 82 2.34 -4.59 -19.58
C GLU A 82 1.78 -3.18 -19.31
N ALA A 83 1.30 -2.96 -18.09
CA ALA A 83 0.90 -1.65 -17.57
C ALA A 83 1.72 -1.30 -16.32
N THR A 84 2.26 -0.10 -16.28
CA THR A 84 2.92 0.47 -15.10
C THR A 84 1.99 1.50 -14.48
N LEU A 85 1.71 1.34 -13.20
CA LEU A 85 0.96 2.30 -12.41
C LEU A 85 1.81 2.82 -11.26
N VAL A 86 1.68 4.10 -10.97
CA VAL A 86 2.49 4.85 -10.01
C VAL A 86 1.57 5.46 -8.96
N SER A 87 1.98 5.42 -7.71
CA SER A 87 1.42 6.26 -6.65
C SER A 87 2.52 7.15 -6.09
N THR A 88 2.12 8.37 -5.74
CA THR A 88 2.94 9.38 -5.05
C THR A 88 2.56 9.51 -3.58
N ASP A 89 1.80 8.54 -3.06
CA ASP A 89 1.41 8.51 -1.65
C ASP A 89 2.65 8.37 -0.77
N SER A 90 2.66 9.09 0.35
CA SER A 90 3.71 8.98 1.34
C SER A 90 3.47 7.74 2.19
N ILE A 91 4.16 6.65 1.88
CA ILE A 91 4.03 5.37 2.59
C ILE A 91 5.19 5.21 3.57
N ARG A 92 4.86 4.89 4.83
CA ARG A 92 5.83 4.55 5.86
C ARG A 92 5.43 3.25 6.53
N GLY A 93 6.39 2.37 6.82
CA GLY A 93 6.10 1.10 7.47
C GLY A 93 7.21 0.63 8.40
N SER A 94 6.83 -0.01 9.51
CA SER A 94 7.77 -0.68 10.43
C SER A 94 7.61 -2.20 10.32
N LYS A 95 8.72 -2.93 10.11
CA LYS A 95 8.72 -4.40 9.96
C LYS A 95 7.73 -4.95 8.90
N CYS A 96 7.25 -4.08 8.02
CA CYS A 96 6.24 -4.37 7.01
C CYS A 96 6.82 -5.29 5.93
N SER A 97 6.31 -6.52 5.85
CA SER A 97 6.46 -7.36 4.66
C SER A 97 5.41 -6.95 3.64
N ILE A 98 5.82 -6.41 2.49
CA ILE A 98 4.89 -6.16 1.37
C ILE A 98 4.51 -7.52 0.78
N LYS A 99 3.41 -8.12 1.27
CA LYS A 99 2.85 -9.32 0.66
C LYS A 99 1.96 -8.93 -0.51
N ARG A 100 2.22 -9.56 -1.65
CA ARG A 100 1.51 -9.33 -2.92
C ARG A 100 0.16 -10.06 -2.86
N SER A 101 -0.93 -9.34 -2.63
CA SER A 101 -2.28 -9.84 -2.91
C SER A 101 -2.88 -9.02 -4.05
N LEU A 102 -2.74 -9.53 -5.28
CA LEU A 102 -3.52 -9.05 -6.41
C LEU A 102 -4.83 -9.84 -6.42
N LEU A 103 -5.89 -9.27 -5.85
CA LEU A 103 -7.23 -9.74 -6.14
C LEU A 103 -7.59 -9.15 -7.50
N TYR A 104 -7.60 -9.98 -8.53
CA TYR A 104 -8.21 -9.64 -9.83
C TYR A 104 -9.64 -10.22 -9.86
N PRO A 105 -10.67 -9.52 -9.37
CA PRO A 105 -12.03 -9.80 -9.77
C PRO A 105 -12.23 -9.22 -11.18
N GLY A 106 -12.76 -10.04 -12.08
CA GLY A 106 -13.05 -9.67 -13.45
C GLY A 106 -13.81 -8.34 -13.54
N PHE A 107 -13.41 -7.57 -14.56
CA PHE A 107 -14.12 -6.40 -15.07
C PHE A 107 -15.64 -6.56 -14.97
N SER A 108 -16.27 -5.92 -13.98
CA SER A 108 -17.70 -5.63 -14.03
C SER A 108 -17.83 -4.19 -14.49
N ASN A 109 -17.94 -4.01 -15.80
CA ASN A 109 -18.42 -2.76 -16.38
C ASN A 109 -19.89 -2.59 -15.95
N LYS A 110 -20.11 -1.75 -14.95
CA LYS A 110 -21.43 -1.19 -14.65
C LYS A 110 -21.39 0.31 -14.89
N ASN A 111 -21.37 0.67 -16.18
CA ASN A 111 -22.03 1.89 -16.64
C ASN A 111 -22.69 1.59 -17.99
N THR A 112 -23.88 1.01 -17.90
CA THR A 112 -24.85 0.99 -18.99
C THR A 112 -25.99 1.94 -18.63
N LYS A 113 -26.21 2.88 -19.54
CA LYS A 113 -27.23 3.94 -19.63
C LYS A 113 -26.89 5.28 -18.98
#